data_AF-A0AAW1JPT6-F1
#
_entry.id   AF-A0AAW1JPT6-F1
#
_cell.length_a   1.000
_cell.length_b   1.000
_cell.length_c   1.000
_cell.angle_alpha   90.00
_cell.angle_beta   90.00
_cell.angle_gamma   90.00
#
_symmetry.space_group_name_H-M   'P 1'
#
loop_
_entity.id
_entity.type
_entity.pdbx_description
1 polymer ?
#
loop_
_entity_poly.entity_id
_entity_poly.type
_entity_poly.pdbx_seq_one_letter_code
_entity_poly.pdbx_strand_id
1 'polypeptide(L)'
;MSSPGDWLCGACQHVNFKKRESCQKCNFPKFGTQDEIQYYVCTNASSRTSDALAGDWYCRSISCGAHNYASRAICFRCGNYRSDFGSIGFGSADQQQQEQQQQQQQQQLLPGWKAGDWICVR
;
A
#
# COMPACT_ATOMS: atom_id res chain seq x y z
N MET A 1 0.38 -5.17 32.08
CA MET A 1 0.54 -6.63 31.91
C MET A 1 -0.76 -7.14 31.30
N SER A 2 -0.71 -7.79 30.14
CA SER A 2 -1.90 -8.40 29.53
C SER A 2 -2.42 -9.48 30.49
N SER A 3 -3.70 -9.43 30.82
CA SER A 3 -4.32 -10.45 31.67
C SER A 3 -4.45 -11.76 30.88
N PRO A 4 -4.43 -12.93 31.54
CA PRO A 4 -4.68 -14.19 30.87
C PRO A 4 -6.03 -14.16 30.13
N GLY A 5 -5.98 -14.31 28.80
CA GLY A 5 -7.15 -14.26 27.92
C GLY A 5 -7.33 -12.97 27.12
N ASP A 6 -6.52 -11.95 27.35
CA ASP A 6 -6.41 -10.80 26.44
C ASP A 6 -5.84 -11.26 25.09
N TRP A 7 -6.31 -10.64 24.00
CA TRP A 7 -5.95 -11.06 22.64
C TRP A 7 -5.30 -9.92 21.86
N LEU A 8 -4.33 -10.27 21.01
CA LEU A 8 -3.68 -9.35 20.09
C LEU A 8 -4.49 -9.27 18.79
N CYS A 9 -4.79 -8.06 18.34
CA CYS A 9 -5.46 -7.89 17.07
C CYS A 9 -4.56 -8.28 15.90
N GLY A 10 -4.99 -9.23 15.05
CA GLY A 10 -4.23 -9.65 13.86
C GLY A 10 -3.98 -8.51 12.86
N ALA A 11 -4.87 -7.52 12.78
CA ALA A 11 -4.76 -6.42 11.84
C ALA A 11 -3.94 -5.21 12.33
N CYS A 12 -3.84 -4.98 13.65
CA CYS A 12 -3.12 -3.80 14.17
C CYS A 12 -2.26 -4.04 15.42
N GLN A 13 -2.20 -5.29 15.88
CA GLN A 13 -1.44 -5.75 17.04
C GLN A 13 -1.78 -5.07 18.37
N HIS A 14 -2.92 -4.37 18.43
CA HIS A 14 -3.41 -3.78 19.67
C HIS A 14 -3.89 -4.88 20.63
N VAL A 15 -3.50 -4.79 21.91
CA VAL A 15 -3.98 -5.69 22.96
C VAL A 15 -5.43 -5.35 23.31
N ASN A 16 -6.32 -6.32 23.24
CA ASN A 16 -7.72 -6.18 23.56
C ASN A 16 -8.09 -7.05 24.75
N PHE A 17 -9.01 -6.56 25.57
CA PHE A 17 -9.54 -7.35 26.67
C PHE A 17 -10.29 -8.58 26.16
N LYS A 18 -10.16 -9.71 26.87
CA LYS A 18 -10.82 -10.99 26.55
C LYS A 18 -12.28 -10.87 26.07
N LYS A 19 -13.05 -9.99 26.73
CA LYS A 19 -14.49 -9.77 26.51
C LYS A 19 -14.86 -9.06 25.20
N ARG A 20 -13.88 -8.48 24.50
CA ARG A 20 -14.13 -7.78 23.24
C ARG A 20 -14.13 -8.78 22.09
N GLU A 21 -15.15 -8.70 21.24
CA GLU A 21 -15.26 -9.47 19.99
C GLU A 21 -14.69 -8.70 18.78
N SER A 22 -14.41 -7.41 18.94
CA SER A 22 -13.74 -6.58 17.93
C SER A 22 -12.66 -5.69 18.56
N CYS A 23 -11.66 -5.34 17.76
CA CYS A 23 -10.51 -4.57 18.22
C CYS A 23 -10.92 -3.14 18.56
N GLN A 24 -10.58 -2.65 19.75
CA GLN A 24 -10.94 -1.31 20.21
C GLN A 24 -10.34 -0.16 19.36
N LYS A 25 -9.25 -0.43 18.62
CA LYS A 25 -8.54 0.58 17.82
C LYS A 25 -8.95 0.63 16.35
N CYS A 26 -9.32 -0.51 15.76
CA CYS A 26 -9.57 -0.64 14.32
C CYS A 26 -10.83 -1.42 13.98
N ASN A 27 -11.58 -1.85 15.00
CA ASN A 27 -12.81 -2.65 14.89
C ASN A 27 -12.67 -3.99 14.15
N PHE A 28 -11.45 -4.46 13.88
CA PHE A 28 -11.20 -5.78 13.30
C PHE A 28 -11.73 -6.90 14.20
N PRO A 29 -12.44 -7.90 13.66
CA PRO A 29 -12.99 -9.00 14.46
C PRO A 29 -11.89 -9.82 15.13
N LYS A 30 -12.20 -10.37 16.31
CA LYS A 30 -11.28 -11.23 17.08
C LYS A 30 -10.83 -12.47 16.31
N PHE A 31 -11.70 -13.02 15.48
CA PHE A 31 -11.48 -14.27 14.74
C PHE A 31 -11.42 -14.08 13.21
N GLY A 32 -10.90 -12.94 12.75
CA GLY A 32 -10.73 -12.72 11.32
C GLY A 32 -9.73 -13.70 10.68
N THR A 33 -10.05 -14.16 9.48
CA THR A 33 -9.21 -15.01 8.63
C THR A 33 -8.00 -14.24 8.10
N GLN A 34 -6.98 -14.97 7.61
CA GLN A 34 -5.79 -14.34 7.03
C GLN A 34 -6.12 -13.43 5.85
N ASP A 35 -7.08 -13.83 5.01
CA ASP A 35 -7.55 -13.02 3.87
C ASP A 35 -8.26 -11.75 4.33
N GLU A 36 -9.06 -11.83 5.40
CA GLU A 36 -9.68 -10.66 6.02
C GLU A 36 -8.66 -9.74 6.69
N ILE A 37 -7.57 -10.28 7.27
CA ILE A 37 -6.46 -9.47 7.79
C ILE A 37 -5.82 -8.68 6.65
N GLN A 38 -5.51 -9.31 5.52
CA GLN A 38 -4.90 -8.62 4.37
C GLN A 38 -5.83 -7.53 3.84
N TYR A 39 -7.12 -7.84 3.68
CA TYR A 39 -8.13 -6.88 3.28
C TYR A 39 -8.19 -5.70 4.25
N TYR A 40 -8.26 -5.93 5.57
CA TYR A 40 -8.32 -4.85 6.56
C TYR A 40 -7.03 -4.02 6.63
N VAL A 41 -5.85 -4.61 6.40
CA VAL A 41 -4.58 -3.88 6.40
C VAL A 41 -4.45 -2.99 5.15
N CYS A 42 -4.86 -3.46 3.97
CA CYS A 42 -4.78 -2.68 2.73
C CYS A 42 -5.94 -1.70 2.55
N THR A 43 -7.16 -2.08 2.97
CA THR A 43 -8.34 -1.22 2.85
C THR A 43 -8.42 -0.21 3.96
N ASN A 44 -8.07 -0.45 5.23
CA ASN A 44 -8.07 0.63 6.23
C ASN A 44 -6.94 1.65 6.02
N ALA A 45 -5.92 1.33 5.23
CA ALA A 45 -5.05 2.37 4.69
C ALA A 45 -5.83 3.28 3.72
N SER A 46 -6.73 2.70 2.90
CA SER A 46 -7.59 3.41 1.93
C SER A 46 -8.85 4.05 2.56
N SER A 47 -9.43 3.49 3.61
CA SER A 47 -10.54 4.07 4.37
C SER A 47 -10.08 5.27 5.19
N ARG A 48 -8.77 5.35 5.49
CA ARG A 48 -8.15 6.55 6.06
C ARG A 48 -7.72 7.55 4.98
N THR A 49 -7.64 7.15 3.70
CA THR A 49 -7.24 8.08 2.63
C THR A 49 -8.37 8.98 2.14
N SER A 50 -9.63 8.77 2.58
CA SER A 50 -10.73 9.67 2.19
C SER A 50 -10.52 11.11 2.66
N ASP A 51 -9.78 11.31 3.74
CA ASP A 51 -9.47 12.63 4.30
C ASP A 51 -8.00 13.05 4.09
N ALA A 52 -7.19 12.22 3.43
CA ALA A 52 -5.79 12.54 3.15
C ALA A 52 -5.68 13.45 1.92
N LEU A 53 -4.92 14.53 2.06
CA LEU A 53 -4.59 15.40 0.92
C LEU A 53 -3.77 14.63 -0.12
N ALA A 54 -3.79 15.09 -1.37
CA ALA A 54 -3.02 14.48 -2.45
C ALA A 54 -1.53 14.36 -2.06
N GLY A 55 -1.04 13.13 -2.00
CA GLY A 55 0.36 12.80 -1.70
C GLY A 55 0.63 12.43 -0.24
N ASP A 56 -0.27 12.72 0.70
CA ASP A 56 -0.16 12.24 2.07
C ASP A 56 -0.32 10.71 2.13
N TRP A 57 0.31 10.07 3.10
CA TRP A 57 0.37 8.61 3.15
C TRP A 57 0.28 8.07 4.58
N TYR A 58 -0.47 6.98 4.73
CA TYR A 58 -0.51 6.23 5.98
C TYR A 58 0.60 5.18 6.01
N CYS A 59 1.29 5.08 7.13
CA CYS A 59 2.29 4.06 7.34
C CYS A 59 1.63 2.67 7.32
N ARG A 60 2.03 1.83 6.37
CA ARG A 60 1.51 0.45 6.21
C ARG A 60 2.05 -0.55 7.22
N SER A 61 2.97 -0.12 8.10
CA SER A 61 3.38 -0.97 9.21
C SER A 61 2.16 -1.27 10.09
N ILE A 62 1.89 -2.57 10.26
CA ILE A 62 0.69 -3.12 10.90
C ILE A 62 0.42 -2.49 12.27
N SER A 63 1.46 -2.24 13.06
CA SER A 63 1.34 -1.64 14.39
C SER A 63 1.33 -0.10 14.39
N CYS A 64 1.68 0.54 13.28
CA CYS A 64 1.84 1.99 13.18
C CYS A 64 0.58 2.69 12.67
N GLY A 65 0.24 2.52 11.38
CA GLY A 65 -0.92 3.17 10.76
C GLY A 65 -0.93 4.69 10.80
N ALA A 66 0.20 5.35 11.10
CA ALA A 66 0.25 6.81 11.30
C ALA A 66 0.15 7.57 9.98
N HIS A 67 -0.56 8.71 9.99
CA HIS A 67 -0.66 9.63 8.85
C HIS A 67 0.63 10.44 8.68
N ASN A 68 1.20 10.48 7.49
CA ASN A 68 2.40 11.23 7.20
C ASN A 68 2.13 12.20 6.06
N TYR A 69 2.62 13.43 6.20
CA TYR A 69 2.56 14.41 5.14
C TYR A 69 3.35 13.96 3.91
N ALA A 70 2.91 14.37 2.71
CA ALA A 70 3.48 13.99 1.42
C ALA A 70 4.99 14.22 1.30
N SER A 71 5.50 15.24 2.00
CA SER A 71 6.92 15.60 2.04
C SER A 71 7.81 14.59 2.77
N ARG A 72 7.23 13.64 3.50
CA ARG A 72 7.99 12.67 4.30
C ARG A 72 8.19 11.37 3.52
N ALA A 73 9.44 10.96 3.36
CA ALA A 73 9.80 9.62 2.87
C ALA A 73 9.78 8.56 3.98
N ILE A 74 9.84 8.98 5.24
CA ILE A 74 9.98 8.12 6.43
C ILE A 74 8.86 8.45 7.41
N CYS A 75 8.28 7.41 8.02
CA CYS A 75 7.19 7.57 8.96
C CYS A 75 7.64 8.28 10.24
N PHE A 76 6.96 9.36 10.62
CA PHE A 76 7.33 10.16 11.80
C PHE A 76 7.24 9.38 13.12
N ARG A 77 6.39 8.34 13.17
CA ARG A 77 6.13 7.56 14.39
C ARG A 77 7.06 6.36 14.54
N CYS A 78 7.35 5.65 13.44
CA CYS A 78 8.02 4.35 13.51
C CYS A 78 9.27 4.22 12.63
N GLY A 79 9.62 5.24 11.84
CA GLY A 79 10.82 5.21 11.01
C GLY A 79 10.73 4.32 9.77
N ASN A 80 9.60 3.66 9.50
CA ASN A 80 9.43 2.88 8.27
C ASN A 80 9.30 3.79 7.04
N TYR A 81 9.86 3.35 5.92
CA TYR A 81 9.76 4.05 4.64
C TYR A 81 8.33 4.05 4.09
N ARG A 82 8.03 5.07 3.28
CA ARG A 82 6.83 5.09 2.46
C ARG A 82 6.86 3.90 1.50
N SER A 83 5.84 3.05 1.60
CA SER A 83 5.70 1.83 0.80
C SER A 83 4.88 2.12 -0.45
N ASP A 84 5.43 2.92 -1.36
CA ASP A 84 4.84 3.11 -2.69
C ASP A 84 5.06 1.89 -3.60
N PHE A 85 6.06 1.07 -3.31
CA PHE A 85 6.36 -0.16 -4.03
C PHE A 85 5.74 -1.35 -3.29
N GLY A 86 4.77 -2.01 -3.95
CA GLY A 86 4.07 -3.16 -3.41
C GLY A 86 5.03 -4.28 -3.02
N SER A 87 4.98 -4.68 -1.75
CA SER A 87 5.68 -5.87 -1.25
C SER A 87 4.79 -6.63 -0.28
N ILE A 88 3.78 -7.32 -0.83
CA ILE A 88 3.57 -8.71 -0.40
C ILE A 88 4.57 -9.50 -1.23
N GLY A 89 5.64 -9.96 -0.58
CA GLY A 89 6.64 -10.80 -1.22
C GLY A 89 6.05 -12.15 -1.56
N PHE A 90 5.72 -12.37 -2.83
CA PHE A 90 5.87 -13.65 -3.49
C PHE A 90 6.94 -13.46 -4.56
N GLY A 91 8.03 -14.20 -4.42
CA GLY A 91 9.21 -14.04 -5.25
C GLY A 91 8.97 -14.37 -6.71
N SER A 92 9.71 -13.70 -7.59
CA SER A 92 10.30 -14.29 -8.80
C SER A 92 11.43 -13.39 -9.24
N ALA A 93 12.66 -13.90 -9.09
CA ALA A 93 13.71 -13.60 -10.04
C ALA A 93 13.24 -14.03 -11.45
N ASP A 94 13.81 -13.40 -12.46
CA ASP A 94 13.79 -13.82 -13.86
C ASP A 94 12.59 -13.38 -14.72
N GLN A 95 12.79 -12.32 -15.51
CA GLN A 95 12.25 -12.19 -16.86
C GLN A 95 13.04 -11.13 -17.65
N GLN A 96 14.24 -11.53 -18.06
CA GLN A 96 15.07 -10.87 -19.08
C GLN A 96 14.55 -11.15 -20.53
N GLN A 97 13.24 -11.27 -20.77
CA GLN A 97 12.72 -11.61 -22.11
C GLN A 97 11.49 -10.79 -22.51
N GLN A 98 11.71 -9.53 -22.90
CA GLN A 98 10.77 -8.79 -23.78
C GLN A 98 11.55 -8.02 -24.87
N GLU A 99 12.52 -8.67 -25.51
CA GLU A 99 13.33 -8.08 -26.59
C GLU A 99 12.79 -8.26 -28.03
N GLN A 100 11.60 -8.83 -28.29
CA GLN A 100 11.26 -9.24 -29.67
C GLN A 100 9.91 -8.83 -30.29
N GLN A 101 9.14 -7.88 -29.74
CA GLN A 101 7.85 -7.49 -30.39
C GLN A 101 7.64 -6.01 -30.70
N GLN A 102 8.69 -5.19 -30.78
CA GLN A 102 8.56 -3.77 -31.20
C GLN A 102 9.13 -3.45 -32.60
N GLN A 103 9.41 -4.44 -33.45
CA GLN A 103 10.03 -4.20 -34.76
C GLN A 103 9.08 -3.95 -35.95
N GLN A 104 7.75 -3.82 -35.78
CA GLN A 104 6.84 -3.74 -36.95
C GLN A 104 5.95 -2.50 -37.08
N GLN A 105 6.18 -1.41 -36.33
CA GLN A 105 5.38 -0.19 -36.54
C GLN A 105 6.19 1.09 -36.75
N GLN A 106 7.39 0.98 -37.32
CA GLN A 106 8.25 2.12 -37.64
C GLN A 106 8.34 2.36 -39.15
N GLN A 107 7.21 2.62 -39.83
CA GLN A 107 7.25 2.86 -41.28
C GLN A 107 6.58 4.12 -41.82
N GLN A 108 6.09 5.08 -41.03
CA GLN A 108 5.50 6.29 -41.62
C GLN A 108 5.75 7.62 -40.87
N LEU A 109 6.91 7.80 -40.22
CA LEU A 109 7.24 9.11 -39.63
C LEU A 109 8.45 9.74 -40.34
N LEU A 110 8.22 10.96 -40.82
CA LEU A 110 9.17 11.82 -41.53
C LEU A 110 10.46 12.03 -40.71
N PRO A 111 11.60 12.31 -41.37
CA PRO A 111 12.91 12.34 -40.71
C PRO A 111 12.96 13.41 -39.61
N GLY A 112 13.07 12.98 -38.35
CA GLY A 112 13.42 13.85 -37.21
C GLY A 112 12.43 13.92 -36.04
N TRP A 113 11.26 13.27 -36.11
CA TRP A 113 10.21 13.41 -35.10
C TRP A 113 10.18 12.25 -34.10
N LYS A 114 9.98 12.55 -32.81
CA LYS A 114 9.89 11.56 -31.71
C LYS A 114 8.43 11.38 -31.30
N ALA A 115 8.09 10.21 -30.76
CA ALA A 115 6.76 9.96 -30.21
C ALA A 115 6.54 10.83 -28.96
N GLY A 116 5.55 11.73 -28.98
CA GLY A 116 5.15 12.56 -27.84
C GLY A 116 5.15 14.08 -28.05
N ASP A 117 5.61 14.57 -29.20
CA ASP A 117 5.53 16.00 -29.52
C ASP A 117 4.07 16.42 -29.81
N TRP A 118 3.53 17.34 -28.98
CA TRP A 118 2.13 17.79 -29.07
C TRP A 118 1.88 18.68 -30.30
N ILE A 119 0.82 18.37 -31.05
CA ILE A 119 0.40 19.14 -32.23
C ILE A 119 -0.69 20.14 -31.81
N CYS A 120 -0.48 21.43 -32.07
CA CYS A 120 -1.50 22.46 -31.92
C CYS A 120 -2.39 22.49 -33.17
N VAL A 121 -3.67 22.17 -33.04
CA VAL A 121 -4.65 22.28 -34.13
C VAL A 121 -5.42 23.60 -33.99
N ARG A 122 -5.36 24.42 -35.05
CA ARG A 122 -6.14 25.66 -35.18
C ARG A 122 -7.52 25.37 -35.76
#